data_AF-A0A9W6T9Y3-F1
#
_entry.id   AF-A0A9W6T9Y3-F1
#
_cell.length_a   1.000
_cell.length_b   1.000
_cell.length_c   1.000
_cell.angle_alpha   90.00
_cell.angle_beta   90.00
_cell.angle_gamma   90.00
#
_symmetry.space_group_name_H-M   'P 1'
#
loop_
_entity.id
_entity.type
_entity.pdbx_description
1 polymer ?
#
loop_
_entity_poly.entity_id
_entity_poly.type
_entity_poly.pdbx_seq_one_letter_code
_entity_poly.pdbx_strand_id
1 'polypeptide(L)'
;MAGSVPTYRQQYRLTQEEKEELAKQIPILLKEKKIEESDSPYNAPVLFTKKSDGSLRLCIDYRALNDITIKNRFPMKSEAKRS
;
A
#
# COMPACT_ATOMS: atom_id res chain seq x y z
N MET A 1 6.28 -16.24 8.06
CA MET A 1 4.98 -16.77 7.59
C MET A 1 5.10 -18.28 7.52
N ALA A 2 4.80 -18.99 8.62
CA ALA A 2 4.62 -20.43 8.60
C ALA A 2 3.27 -20.69 9.28
N GLY A 3 2.27 -21.11 8.50
CA GLY A 3 0.93 -21.43 8.99
C GLY A 3 -0.09 -20.28 9.06
N SER A 4 0.21 -19.09 8.54
CA SER A 4 -0.76 -17.97 8.47
C SER A 4 -1.70 -18.10 7.26
N VAL A 5 -3.01 -17.95 7.48
CA VAL A 5 -4.03 -17.96 6.40
C VAL A 5 -3.92 -16.68 5.56
N PRO A 6 -4.05 -16.75 4.22
CA PRO A 6 -4.02 -15.57 3.37
C PRO A 6 -5.11 -14.55 3.73
N THR A 7 -4.72 -13.28 3.84
CA THR A 7 -5.67 -12.19 4.06
C THR A 7 -6.19 -11.66 2.73
N TYR A 8 -7.49 -11.75 2.52
CA TYR A 8 -8.17 -11.15 1.38
C TYR A 8 -9.10 -10.03 1.84
N ARG A 9 -8.87 -8.81 1.37
CA ARG A 9 -9.76 -7.67 1.61
C ARG A 9 -10.22 -7.07 0.30
N GLN A 10 -11.53 -6.82 0.17
CA GLN A 10 -12.11 -6.20 -1.02
C GLN A 10 -11.67 -4.75 -1.18
N GLN A 11 -11.57 -4.32 -2.43
CA GLN A 11 -11.27 -2.94 -2.80
C GLN A 11 -12.35 -1.98 -2.29
N TYR A 12 -11.92 -0.86 -1.69
CA TYR A 12 -12.85 0.19 -1.29
C TYR A 12 -13.49 0.86 -2.51
N ARG A 13 -14.67 1.45 -2.31
CA ARG A 13 -15.30 2.27 -3.35
C ARG A 13 -14.42 3.49 -3.64
N LEU A 14 -13.97 3.59 -4.88
CA LEU A 14 -13.21 4.74 -5.38
C LEU A 14 -14.16 5.73 -6.05
N THR A 15 -13.91 7.01 -5.83
CA THR A 15 -14.51 8.12 -6.57
C THR A 15 -14.00 8.13 -8.02
N GLN A 16 -14.61 8.94 -8.88
CA GLN A 16 -14.21 9.04 -10.29
C GLN A 16 -12.76 9.56 -10.42
N GLU A 17 -12.42 10.61 -9.68
CA GLU A 17 -11.08 11.21 -9.67
C GLU A 17 -10.01 10.20 -9.24
N GLU A 18 -10.29 9.39 -8.21
CA GLU A 18 -9.36 8.36 -7.72
C GLU A 18 -9.17 7.23 -8.73
N LYS A 19 -10.21 6.84 -9.46
CA LYS A 19 -10.10 5.81 -10.51
C LYS A 19 -9.25 6.29 -11.68
N GLU A 20 -9.43 7.54 -12.08
CA GLU A 20 -8.63 8.15 -13.15
C GLU A 20 -7.16 8.26 -12.75
N GLU A 21 -6.89 8.66 -11.51
CA GLU A 21 -5.53 8.71 -11.01
C GLU A 21 -4.90 7.31 -10.90
N LEU A 22 -5.67 6.31 -10.45
CA LEU A 22 -5.23 4.93 -10.41
C LEU A 22 -4.84 4.42 -11.81
N ALA A 23 -5.67 4.69 -12.81
CA ALA A 23 -5.41 4.30 -14.21
C ALA A 23 -4.17 5.00 -14.79
N LYS A 24 -3.85 6.22 -14.35
CA LYS A 24 -2.62 6.92 -14.75
C LYS A 24 -1.37 6.36 -14.08
N GLN A 25 -1.43 6.02 -12.79
CA GLN A 25 -0.25 5.57 -12.03
C GLN A 25 0.13 4.12 -12.29
N ILE A 26 -0.83 3.20 -12.49
CA ILE A 26 -0.55 1.78 -12.77
C ILE A 26 0.47 1.55 -13.89
N PRO A 27 0.31 2.10 -15.11
CA PRO A 27 1.25 1.84 -16.20
C PRO A 27 2.65 2.41 -15.92
N ILE A 28 2.74 3.52 -15.17
CA ILE A 28 4.01 4.10 -14.76
C ILE A 28 4.73 3.14 -13.81
N LEU A 29 4.03 2.61 -12.80
CA LEU A 29 4.59 1.66 -11.84
C LEU A 29 4.98 0.32 -12.48
N LEU A 30 4.20 -0.17 -13.44
CA LEU A 30 4.54 -1.35 -14.24
C LEU A 30 5.81 -1.11 -15.07
N LYS A 31 5.93 0.05 -15.73
CA LYS A 31 7.12 0.43 -16.50
C LYS A 31 8.37 0.56 -15.62
N GLU A 32 8.21 1.11 -14.42
CA GLU A 32 9.27 1.19 -13.41
C GLU A 32 9.59 -0.16 -12.75
N LYS A 33 8.86 -1.24 -13.09
CA LYS A 33 8.97 -2.57 -12.49
C LYS A 33 8.80 -2.58 -10.97
N LYS A 34 8.00 -1.64 -10.44
CA LYS A 34 7.65 -1.58 -9.01
C LYS A 34 6.50 -2.52 -8.66
N ILE A 35 5.65 -2.83 -9.65
CA ILE A 35 4.54 -3.77 -9.53
C ILE A 35 4.53 -4.70 -10.75
N GLU A 36 3.85 -5.83 -10.62
CA GLU A 36 3.59 -6.80 -11.69
C GLU A 36 2.18 -7.38 -11.53
N GLU A 37 1.66 -7.95 -12.61
CA GLU A 37 0.43 -8.72 -12.55
C GLU A 37 0.66 -9.99 -11.72
N SER A 38 -0.26 -10.30 -10.80
CA SER A 38 -0.14 -11.46 -9.93
C SER A 38 -1.49 -12.12 -9.69
N ASP A 39 -1.49 -13.45 -9.57
CA ASP A 39 -2.63 -14.26 -9.15
C ASP A 39 -2.39 -14.75 -7.72
N SER A 40 -2.45 -13.81 -6.77
CA SER A 40 -2.15 -14.06 -5.36
C SER A 40 -3.42 -14.36 -4.55
N PRO A 41 -3.39 -15.31 -3.61
CA PRO A 41 -4.48 -15.50 -2.66
C PRO A 41 -4.58 -14.35 -1.63
N TYR A 42 -3.57 -13.46 -1.57
CA TYR A 42 -3.58 -12.26 -0.73
C TYR A 42 -4.14 -11.07 -1.51
N ASN A 43 -4.94 -10.25 -0.86
CA ASN A 43 -5.40 -8.99 -1.44
C ASN A 43 -5.50 -7.88 -0.38
N ALA A 44 -5.05 -6.68 -0.73
CA ALA A 44 -5.11 -5.49 0.11
C ALA A 44 -5.67 -4.31 -0.69
N PRO A 45 -6.63 -3.55 -0.14
CA PRO A 45 -7.27 -2.48 -0.87
C PRO A 45 -6.33 -1.27 -1.01
N VAL A 46 -6.49 -0.60 -2.15
CA VAL A 46 -5.89 0.70 -2.45
C VAL A 46 -6.74 1.82 -1.87
N LEU A 47 -6.08 2.87 -1.37
CA LEU A 47 -6.67 4.12 -0.95
C LEU A 47 -5.81 5.29 -1.40
N PHE A 48 -6.43 6.47 -1.53
CA PHE A 48 -5.72 7.70 -1.85
C PHE A 48 -5.67 8.65 -0.66
N THR A 49 -4.51 9.28 -0.48
CA THR A 49 -4.34 10.36 0.49
C THR A 49 -3.96 11.63 -0.24
N LYS A 50 -4.58 12.76 0.10
CA LYS A 50 -4.21 14.07 -0.45
C LYS A 50 -2.87 14.52 0.12
N LYS A 51 -1.94 14.90 -0.74
CA LYS A 51 -0.71 15.59 -0.36
C LYS A 51 -0.97 17.08 -0.16
N SER A 52 -0.02 17.77 0.46
CA SER A 52 -0.07 19.23 0.66
C SER A 52 -0.09 20.03 -0.65
N ASP A 53 0.46 19.47 -1.73
CA ASP A 53 0.44 20.05 -3.08
C ASP A 53 -0.90 19.81 -3.82
N GLY A 54 -1.86 19.15 -3.18
CA GLY A 54 -3.16 18.81 -3.76
C GLY A 54 -3.17 17.51 -4.59
N SER A 55 -2.01 16.90 -4.85
CA SER A 55 -1.93 15.62 -5.57
C SER A 55 -2.44 14.44 -4.74
N LEU A 56 -2.93 13.41 -5.42
CA LEU A 56 -3.36 12.15 -4.79
C LEU A 56 -2.19 11.16 -4.72
N ARG A 57 -1.89 10.67 -3.53
CA ARG A 57 -0.89 9.63 -3.29
C ARG A 57 -1.58 8.27 -3.19
N LEU A 58 -1.19 7.35 -4.08
CA LEU A 58 -1.57 5.94 -4.01
C LEU A 58 -0.96 5.29 -2.76
N CYS A 59 -1.81 4.69 -1.93
CA CYS A 59 -1.45 3.98 -0.71
C CYS A 59 -2.15 2.61 -0.69
N ILE A 60 -1.48 1.59 -0.13
CA ILE A 60 -2.06 0.25 0.03
C ILE A 60 -2.28 -0.01 1.51
N ASP A 61 -3.49 -0.46 1.88
CA ASP A 61 -3.84 -0.77 3.27
C ASP A 61 -3.30 -2.14 3.69
N TYR A 62 -2.01 -2.18 4.02
CA TYR A 62 -1.35 -3.40 4.49
C TYR A 62 -1.66 -3.76 5.95
N ARG A 63 -2.63 -3.11 6.63
CA ARG A 63 -2.86 -3.37 8.08
C ARG A 63 -3.11 -4.85 8.39
N ALA A 64 -4.02 -5.50 7.65
CA ALA A 64 -4.31 -6.92 7.86
C ALA A 64 -3.11 -7.83 7.57
N LEU A 65 -2.31 -7.48 6.56
CA LEU A 65 -1.08 -8.21 6.24
C LEU A 65 -0.02 -8.00 7.34
N ASN A 66 0.09 -6.79 7.86
CA ASN A 66 1.02 -6.43 8.93
C ASN A 66 0.72 -7.14 10.25
N ASP A 67 -0.54 -7.52 10.49
CA ASP A 67 -0.96 -8.24 11.70
C ASP A 67 -0.54 -9.72 11.66
N ILE A 68 -0.50 -10.34 10.48
CA ILE A 68 -0.08 -11.74 10.31
C ILE A 68 1.41 -11.91 10.01
N THR A 69 2.13 -10.81 9.77
CA THR A 69 3.58 -10.84 9.50
C THR A 69 4.39 -10.76 10.79
N ILE A 70 5.50 -11.50 10.82
CA ILE A 70 6.41 -11.51 11.96
C ILE A 70 7.20 -10.20 11.93
N LYS A 71 7.04 -9.36 12.96
CA LYS A 71 7.72 -8.07 13.08
C LYS A 71 9.22 -8.28 13.27
N ASN A 72 10.03 -7.96 12.26
CA ASN A 72 11.48 -7.91 12.39
C ASN A 72 11.91 -6.51 12.87
N ARG A 73 12.17 -6.37 14.18
CA ARG A 73 12.52 -5.07 14.78
C ARG A 73 14.02 -4.84 14.68
N PHE A 74 14.43 -3.91 13.81
CA PHE A 74 15.78 -3.36 13.82
C PHE A 74 15.79 -2.05 14.64
N PRO A 75 16.77 -1.84 15.54
CA PRO A 75 16.83 -0.61 16.33
C PRO A 75 17.16 0.58 15.42
N MET A 76 16.18 1.46 15.20
CA MET A 76 16.43 2.79 14.64
C MET A 76 16.76 3.74 15.79
N LYS A 77 17.93 4.39 15.72
CA LYS A 77 18.26 5.47 16.66
C LYS A 77 17.26 6.60 16.41
N SER A 78 16.45 6.94 17.40
CA SER A 78 15.67 8.17 17.34
C SER A 78 16.64 9.35 17.42
N GLU A 79 16.57 10.29 16.48
CA GLU A 79 17.17 11.60 16.69
C GLU A 79 16.49 12.23 17.92
N ALA A 80 17.28 12.54 18.95
CA ALA A 80 16.79 13.31 20.07
C ALA A 80 16.25 14.63 19.51
N LYS A 81 14.97 14.93 19.77
CA LYS A 81 14.38 16.22 19.41
C LYS A 81 15.29 17.32 19.98
N ARG A 82 15.98 18.07 19.11
CA ARG A 82 16.53 19.37 19.49
C ARG A 82 15.35 20.24 19.88
N SER A 83 15.30 20.59 21.17
CA SER A 83 14.37 21.56 21.76
C SER A 83 14.57 22.94 21.17
#